data_AF-A0A2D6YQ96-F1
#
_entry.id   AF-A0A2D6YQ96-F1
#
_cell.length_a   1.000
_cell.length_b   1.000
_cell.length_c   1.000
_cell.angle_alpha   90.00
_cell.angle_beta   90.00
_cell.angle_gamma   90.00
#
_symmetry.space_group_name_H-M   'P 1'
#
loop_
_entity.id
_entity.type
_entity.pdbx_description
1 polymer ?
#
loop_
_entity_poly.entity_id
_entity_poly.type
_entity_poly.pdbx_seq_one_letter_code
_entity_poly.pdbx_strand_id
1 'polypeptide(L)'
;MLVERGDDDPVIGLPIGVQGDVLAVAPDPRTGTLRVEIPLAEITAQTAVTPMPAGLVDTATMDEILDLLAYMRSGGDATDPAFQRPP
;
A
#
# COMPACT_ATOMS: atom_id res chain seq x y z
N MET A 1 4.20 -2.51 7.34
CA MET A 1 5.29 -2.74 8.32
C MET A 1 4.70 -3.45 9.53
N LEU A 2 5.40 -4.46 10.03
CA LEU A 2 5.07 -5.22 11.23
C LEU A 2 6.08 -4.80 12.31
N VAL A 3 5.58 -4.36 13.45
CA VAL A 3 6.37 -3.95 14.61
C VAL A 3 6.07 -4.93 15.75
N GLU A 4 7.08 -5.68 16.14
CA GLU A 4 7.01 -6.58 17.30
C GLU A 4 7.42 -5.81 18.55
N ARG A 5 6.64 -5.99 19.62
CA ARG A 5 6.82 -5.29 20.90
C ARG A 5 6.92 -6.36 21.98
N GLY A 6 8.09 -6.52 22.61
CA GLY A 6 8.31 -7.44 23.76
C GLY A 6 7.36 -8.64 23.88
N ASP A 7 6.61 -8.67 24.99
CA ASP A 7 5.52 -9.63 25.28
C ASP A 7 4.12 -9.10 24.85
N ASP A 8 4.07 -8.00 24.11
CA ASP A 8 2.84 -7.32 23.69
C ASP A 8 2.40 -7.72 22.27
N ASP A 9 1.13 -7.44 21.94
CA ASP A 9 0.58 -7.72 20.61
C ASP A 9 1.36 -6.96 19.51
N PRO A 10 1.70 -7.61 18.39
CA PRO A 10 2.38 -6.96 17.28
C PRO A 10 1.48 -5.95 16.58
N VAL A 11 2.06 -4.84 16.12
CA VAL A 11 1.34 -3.77 15.40
C VAL A 11 1.69 -3.83 13.92
N ILE A 12 0.66 -3.95 13.07
CA ILE A 12 0.79 -3.86 11.62
C ILE A 12 0.28 -2.51 11.14
N GLY A 13 1.09 -1.80 10.36
CA GLY A 13 0.69 -0.53 9.77
C GLY A 13 1.74 0.12 8.86
N LEU A 14 1.46 1.35 8.45
CA LEU A 14 2.36 2.19 7.67
C LEU A 14 3.20 3.06 8.62
N PRO A 15 4.55 3.06 8.55
CA PRO A 15 5.37 4.00 9.30
C PRO A 15 5.07 5.43 8.83
N ILE A 16 4.70 6.30 9.77
CA ILE A 16 4.51 7.73 9.52
C ILE A 16 5.85 8.45 9.72
N GLY A 17 6.61 8.04 10.73
CA GLY A 17 7.93 8.59 11.05
C GLY A 17 8.32 8.38 12.51
N VAL A 18 9.54 8.78 12.85
CA VAL A 18 10.05 8.78 14.22
C VAL A 18 9.96 10.22 14.77
N GLN A 19 9.36 10.39 15.94
CA GLN A 19 9.23 11.68 16.62
C GLN A 19 9.81 11.57 18.03
N GLY A 20 11.03 12.06 18.24
CA GLY A 20 11.74 11.86 19.50
C GLY A 20 12.07 10.37 19.70
N ASP A 21 11.57 9.79 20.78
CA ASP A 21 11.81 8.38 21.16
C ASP A 21 10.61 7.46 20.86
N VAL A 22 9.68 7.91 20.01
CA VAL A 22 8.52 7.14 19.57
C VAL A 22 8.48 6.96 18.05
N LEU A 23 8.11 5.76 17.63
CA LEU A 23 7.74 5.44 16.25
C LEU A 23 6.23 5.62 16.09
N ALA A 24 5.83 6.51 15.19
CA ALA A 24 4.42 6.69 14.83
C ALA A 24 4.07 5.77 13.66
N VAL A 25 3.04 4.94 13.86
CA VAL A 25 2.52 3.99 12.86
C VAL A 25 1.04 4.28 12.62
N ALA A 26 0.63 4.35 11.35
CA ALA A 26 -0.77 4.36 10.95
C ALA A 26 -1.25 2.90 10.78
N PRO A 27 -2.09 2.37 11.68
CA PRO A 27 -2.62 1.00 11.55
C PRO A 27 -3.73 0.95 10.48
N ASP A 28 -4.42 -0.18 10.39
CA ASP A 28 -5.51 -0.37 9.42
C ASP A 28 -6.61 0.70 9.59
N PRO A 29 -6.88 1.53 8.57
CA PRO A 29 -7.83 2.63 8.66
C PRO A 29 -9.27 2.18 8.91
N ARG A 30 -9.62 0.91 8.64
CA ARG A 30 -10.95 0.35 8.90
C ARG A 30 -11.25 0.22 10.40
N THR A 31 -10.22 0.26 11.24
CA THR A 31 -10.37 0.22 12.71
C THR A 31 -10.73 1.58 13.31
N GLY A 32 -10.65 2.67 12.52
CA GLY A 32 -10.87 4.03 12.99
C GLY A 32 -9.68 4.66 13.72
N THR A 33 -8.64 3.89 14.03
CA THR A 33 -7.40 4.39 14.63
C THR A 33 -6.47 4.90 13.55
N LEU A 34 -6.17 6.20 13.57
CA LEU A 34 -5.32 6.83 12.55
C LEU A 34 -3.83 6.80 12.88
N ARG A 35 -3.49 6.66 14.17
CA ARG A 35 -2.11 6.73 14.67
C ARG A 35 -1.96 5.96 15.97
N VAL A 36 -0.90 5.15 16.03
CA VAL A 36 -0.40 4.49 17.23
C VAL A 36 1.05 4.93 17.42
N GLU A 37 1.41 5.28 18.65
CA GLU A 37 2.77 5.64 19.02
C GLU A 37 3.40 4.48 19.80
N ILE A 38 4.56 4.03 19.34
CA ILE A 38 5.28 2.90 19.93
C ILE A 38 6.63 3.42 20.41
N PRO A 39 6.93 3.38 21.72
CA PRO A 39 8.26 3.70 22.23
C PRO A 39 9.34 2.83 21.57
N LEU A 40 10.43 3.45 21.13
CA LEU A 40 11.51 2.72 20.44
C LEU A 40 12.14 1.65 21.34
N ALA A 41 12.15 1.87 22.66
CA ALA A 41 12.65 0.93 23.65
C ALA A 41 11.81 -0.38 23.74
N GLU A 42 10.56 -0.37 23.30
CA GLU A 42 9.67 -1.54 23.33
C GLU A 42 9.80 -2.39 22.05
N ILE A 43 10.39 -1.84 20.98
CA ILE A 43 10.46 -2.49 19.68
C ILE A 43 11.55 -3.56 19.68
N THR A 44 11.16 -4.82 19.53
CA THR A 44 12.08 -5.95 19.44
C THR A 44 12.45 -6.28 18.00
N ALA A 45 11.55 -6.06 17.05
CA ALA A 45 11.81 -6.23 15.62
C ALA A 45 10.92 -5.36 14.73
N GLN A 46 11.41 -5.05 13.53
CA GLN A 46 10.67 -4.36 12.48
C GLN A 46 10.80 -5.13 11.18
N THR A 47 9.67 -5.57 10.62
CA THR A 47 9.63 -6.27 9.34
C THR A 47 8.90 -5.44 8.29
N ALA A 48 9.54 -5.24 7.15
CA ALA A 48 8.96 -4.57 6.00
C ALA A 48 7.92 -5.48 5.32
N VAL A 49 6.72 -5.56 5.91
CA VAL A 49 5.56 -6.18 5.26
C VAL A 49 4.77 -5.12 4.49
N THR A 50 4.48 -5.42 3.22
CA THR A 50 3.56 -4.63 2.40
C THR A 50 2.12 -5.04 2.74
N PRO A 51 1.19 -4.10 2.94
CA PRO A 51 -0.24 -4.42 3.05
C PRO A 51 -0.83 -4.88 1.71
N MET A 52 -0.14 -4.66 0.58
CA MET A 52 -0.51 -5.33 -0.68
C MET A 52 -0.03 -6.79 -0.63
N PRO A 53 -0.94 -7.77 -0.70
CA PRO A 53 -0.58 -9.17 -0.86
C PRO A 53 0.31 -9.36 -2.09
N ALA A 54 1.30 -10.24 -2.01
CA ALA A 54 2.05 -10.65 -3.18
C ALA A 54 1.09 -11.24 -4.22
N GLY A 55 1.23 -10.82 -5.50
CA GLY A 55 0.40 -11.31 -6.61
C GLY A 55 -0.96 -10.62 -6.79
N LEU A 56 -1.31 -9.59 -6.00
CA LEU A 56 -2.59 -8.87 -6.18
C LEU A 56 -2.63 -8.00 -7.46
N VAL A 57 -1.49 -7.49 -7.92
CA VAL A 57 -1.40 -6.55 -9.05
C VAL A 57 -1.00 -7.23 -10.37
N ASP A 58 -0.73 -8.53 -10.35
CA ASP A 58 -0.29 -9.30 -11.51
C ASP A 58 -1.46 -10.07 -12.18
N THR A 59 -2.65 -9.49 -12.17
CA THR A 59 -3.84 -10.10 -12.79
C THR A 59 -4.13 -9.53 -14.18
N ALA A 60 -3.62 -8.33 -14.49
CA ALA A 60 -3.92 -7.67 -15.74
C ALA A 60 -3.10 -8.25 -16.88
N THR A 61 -3.77 -8.63 -17.95
CA THR A 61 -3.15 -8.98 -19.22
C THR A 61 -2.60 -7.73 -19.92
N MET A 62 -1.68 -7.93 -20.87
CA MET A 62 -1.18 -6.83 -21.70
C MET A 62 -2.31 -6.05 -22.39
N ASP A 63 -3.34 -6.74 -22.88
CA ASP A 63 -4.49 -6.13 -23.53
C ASP A 63 -5.25 -5.21 -22.56
N GLU A 64 -5.50 -5.66 -21.33
CA GLU A 64 -6.18 -4.85 -20.30
C GLU A 64 -5.36 -3.63 -19.87
N ILE A 65 -4.03 -3.74 -19.84
CA ILE A 65 -3.14 -2.61 -19.56
C ILE A 65 -3.22 -1.58 -20.70
N LEU A 66 -3.20 -2.03 -21.96
CA LEU A 66 -3.31 -1.15 -23.12
C LEU A 66 -4.68 -0.45 -23.18
N ASP A 67 -5.75 -1.16 -22.87
CA ASP A 67 -7.11 -0.60 -22.81
C ASP A 67 -7.23 0.46 -21.70
N LEU A 68 -6.61 0.24 -20.53
CA LEU A 68 -6.59 1.23 -19.46
C LEU A 68 -5.84 2.51 -19.88
N LEU A 69 -4.69 2.36 -20.56
CA LEU A 69 -3.93 3.50 -21.08
C LEU A 69 -4.72 4.25 -22.16
N ALA A 70 -5.42 3.54 -23.05
CA ALA A 70 -6.28 4.12 -24.06
C ALA A 70 -7.44 4.91 -23.43
N TYR A 71 -8.10 4.34 -22.41
CA TYR A 71 -9.17 5.00 -21.65
C TYR A 71 -8.70 6.29 -20.97
N MET A 72 -7.54 6.28 -20.31
CA MET A 72 -6.98 7.47 -19.68
C MET A 72 -6.63 8.56 -20.69
N ARG A 73 -6.11 8.17 -21.87
CA ARG A 73 -5.71 9.11 -22.92
C ARG A 73 -6.90 9.74 -23.66
N SER A 74 -7.95 8.95 -23.91
CA SER A 74 -9.16 9.39 -24.60
C SER A 74 -10.13 10.17 -23.71
N GLY A 75 -9.89 10.20 -22.40
CA GLY A 75 -10.85 10.75 -21.44
C GLY A 75 -12.15 9.93 -21.37
N GLY A 76 -12.10 8.65 -21.77
CA GLY A 76 -13.25 7.76 -21.82
C GLY A 76 -14.04 7.76 -23.13
N ASP A 77 -13.55 8.40 -24.19
CA ASP A 77 -14.15 8.28 -25.53
C ASP A 77 -13.80 6.93 -26.17
N ALA A 78 -14.77 6.02 -26.19
CA ALA A 78 -14.62 4.67 -26.76
C ALA A 78 -14.32 4.64 -28.28
N THR A 79 -14.47 5.76 -28.99
CA THR A 79 -14.17 5.86 -30.43
C THR A 79 -12.79 6.44 -30.73
N ASP A 80 -12.03 6.82 -29.71
CA ASP A 80 -10.71 7.43 -29.86
C ASP A 80 -9.70 6.46 -30.54
N PRO A 81 -8.86 6.95 -31.45
CA PRO A 81 -7.81 6.15 -32.09
C PRO A 81 -6.85 5.45 -31.12
N ALA A 82 -6.75 5.89 -29.86
CA ALA A 82 -5.96 5.24 -28.82
C ALA A 82 -6.38 3.79 -28.53
N PHE A 83 -7.61 3.39 -28.86
CA PHE A 83 -8.08 2.00 -28.75
C PHE A 83 -7.69 1.12 -29.96
N GLN A 84 -7.01 1.67 -30.97
CA GLN A 84 -6.51 0.89 -32.11
C GLN A 84 -5.26 0.11 -31.72
N ARG A 85 -5.28 -1.21 -31.92
CA ARG A 85 -4.12 -2.07 -31.63
C ARG A 85 -2.99 -1.80 -32.62
N PRO A 86 -1.73 -1.72 -32.16
CA PRO A 86 -0.57 -1.76 -33.04
C PRO A 86 -0.56 -3.08 -33.84
N PRO A 87 -0.02 -3.09 -35.08
CA PRO A 87 0.15 -4.31 -35.86
C PRO A 87 1.17 -5.28 -35.25
#